data_AF-A0A2T2WDP7-F1
#
_entry.id   AF-A0A2T2WDP7-F1
#
_cell.length_a   1.000
_cell.length_b   1.000
_cell.length_c   1.000
_cell.angle_alpha   90.00
_cell.angle_beta   90.00
_cell.angle_gamma   90.00
#
_symmetry.space_group_name_H-M   'P 1'
#
loop_
_entity.id
_entity.type
_entity.pdbx_description
1 polymer ?
#
loop_
_entity_poly.entity_id
_entity_poly.type
_entity_poly.pdbx_seq_one_letter_code
_entity_poly.pdbx_strand_id
1 'polypeptide(L)'
;MARRCVFCGASGPMTREHVWPDWLSRTGFPNEPTVIESGPLNRLPSEFGPMRPLSTTVKAVCDKCNNGWMSRLEKELRHLYGR
;
A
#
# COMPACT_ATOMS: atom_id res chain seq x y z
N MET A 1 -22.07 1.91 -3.34
CA MET A 1 -21.56 3.23 -2.92
C MET A 1 -20.31 3.58 -3.73
N ALA A 2 -20.13 4.84 -4.11
CA ALA A 2 -18.87 5.28 -4.73
C ALA A 2 -17.74 5.19 -3.69
N ARG A 3 -16.59 4.60 -4.08
CA ARG A 3 -15.40 4.60 -3.24
C ARG A 3 -14.98 6.05 -2.97
N ARG A 4 -14.63 6.36 -1.72
CA ARG A 4 -14.07 7.64 -1.29
C ARG A 4 -12.59 7.48 -0.99
N CYS A 5 -11.80 8.50 -1.30
CA CYS A 5 -10.39 8.52 -0.95
C CYS A 5 -10.24 8.48 0.58
N VAL A 6 -9.41 7.58 1.11
CA VAL A 6 -9.16 7.47 2.55
C VAL A 6 -8.46 8.70 3.14
N PHE A 7 -7.78 9.50 2.30
CA PHE A 7 -7.04 10.68 2.74
C PHE A 7 -7.84 11.98 2.64
N CYS A 8 -8.50 12.22 1.50
CA CYS A 8 -9.18 13.50 1.24
C CYS A 8 -10.71 13.39 1.13
N GLY A 9 -11.29 12.19 1.24
CA GLY A 9 -12.73 11.96 1.17
C GLY A 9 -13.36 12.15 -0.22
N ALA A 10 -12.62 12.64 -1.21
CA ALA A 10 -13.14 12.91 -2.54
C ALA A 10 -13.68 11.63 -3.23
N SER A 11 -14.78 11.78 -3.95
CA SER A 11 -15.26 10.82 -4.93
C SER A 11 -14.73 11.23 -6.31
N GLY A 12 -13.75 10.49 -6.81
CA GLY A 12 -13.09 10.76 -8.09
C GLY A 12 -12.36 9.51 -8.60
N PRO A 13 -11.52 9.64 -9.64
CA PRO A 13 -10.71 8.53 -10.13
C PRO A 13 -9.87 7.94 -9.00
N MET A 14 -10.07 6.64 -8.73
CA MET A 14 -9.33 5.89 -7.72
C MET A 14 -8.23 5.09 -8.40
N THR A 15 -7.03 5.16 -7.83
CA THR A 15 -5.86 4.43 -8.32
C THR A 15 -5.67 3.14 -7.52
N ARG A 16 -4.83 2.22 -8.02
CA ARG A 16 -4.53 0.93 -7.38
C ARG A 16 -3.11 1.01 -6.83
N GLU A 17 -3.00 1.37 -5.55
CA GLU A 17 -1.71 1.64 -4.90
C GLU A 17 -1.26 0.50 -4.02
N HIS A 18 0.05 0.30 -3.93
CA HIS A 18 0.61 -0.60 -2.93
C HIS A 18 0.38 -0.05 -1.52
N VAL A 19 0.04 -0.93 -0.58
CA VAL A 19 -0.08 -0.57 0.85
C VAL A 19 1.29 -0.15 1.41
N TRP A 20 2.33 -0.85 0.98
CA TRP A 20 3.73 -0.53 1.25
C TRP A 20 4.43 -0.20 -0.07
N PRO A 21 5.24 0.87 -0.16
CA PRO A 21 5.94 1.20 -1.40
C PRO A 21 6.72 0.00 -1.98
N ASP A 22 6.57 -0.25 -3.28
CA ASP A 22 7.19 -1.42 -3.95
C ASP A 22 8.71 -1.49 -3.74
N TRP A 23 9.38 -0.33 -3.66
CA TRP A 23 10.82 -0.26 -3.48
C TRP A 23 11.29 -0.85 -2.14
N LEU A 24 10.44 -0.94 -1.11
CA LEU A 24 10.78 -1.61 0.14
C LEU A 24 11.06 -3.10 -0.04
N SER A 25 10.46 -3.74 -1.06
CA SER A 25 10.77 -5.14 -1.38
C SER A 25 12.24 -5.36 -1.77
N ARG A 26 12.98 -4.28 -2.06
CA ARG A 26 14.38 -4.30 -2.51
C ARG A 26 15.39 -3.96 -1.41
N THR A 27 14.93 -3.56 -0.22
CA THR A 27 15.85 -3.12 0.86
C THR A 27 16.34 -4.26 1.75
N GLY A 28 16.17 -5.52 1.33
CA GLY A 28 16.62 -6.70 2.07
C GLY A 28 15.61 -7.29 3.06
N PHE A 29 14.35 -6.84 3.03
CA PHE A 29 13.28 -7.54 3.73
C PHE A 29 13.03 -8.91 3.09
N PRO A 30 12.69 -9.95 3.89
CA PRO A 30 12.26 -11.24 3.35
C PRO A 30 11.09 -11.03 2.36
N ASN A 31 11.28 -11.50 1.13
CA ASN A 31 10.31 -11.33 0.04
C ASN A 31 9.92 -12.67 -0.61
N GLU A 32 10.15 -13.77 0.11
CA GLU A 32 9.70 -15.09 -0.31
C GLU A 32 8.19 -15.24 -0.05
N PRO A 33 7.46 -16.02 -0.88
CA PRO A 33 6.06 -16.29 -0.65
C PRO A 33 5.83 -16.84 0.77
N THR A 34 4.98 -16.15 1.53
CA THR A 34 4.66 -16.52 2.91
C THR A 34 3.17 -16.33 3.18
N VAL A 35 2.65 -16.98 4.21
CA VAL A 35 1.27 -16.79 4.66
C VAL A 35 1.16 -15.38 5.24
N ILE A 36 0.20 -14.60 4.74
CA ILE A 36 -0.07 -13.25 5.24
C ILE A 36 -1.42 -13.27 5.93
N GLU A 37 -1.46 -12.67 7.11
CA GLU A 37 -2.69 -12.46 7.88
C GLU A 37 -3.14 -11.01 7.74
N SER A 38 -4.43 -10.80 7.48
CA SER A 38 -5.01 -9.45 7.49
C SER A 38 -6.46 -9.49 7.97
N GLY A 39 -6.85 -8.48 8.74
CA GLY A 39 -8.18 -8.37 9.28
C GLY A 39 -8.41 -7.08 10.05
N PRO A 40 -9.65 -6.85 10.50
CA PRO A 40 -9.97 -5.72 11.35
C PRO A 40 -9.16 -5.76 12.65
N LEU A 41 -8.77 -4.59 13.14
CA LEU A 41 -8.16 -4.45 14.46
C LEU A 41 -9.09 -5.07 15.51
N ASN A 42 -8.52 -5.86 16.44
CA ASN A 42 -9.24 -6.58 17.51
C ASN A 42 -10.19 -7.70 17.04
N ARG A 43 -9.96 -8.28 15.86
CA ARG A 43 -10.65 -9.50 15.40
C ARG A 43 -9.63 -10.55 14.96
N LEU A 44 -10.07 -11.82 14.93
CA LEU A 44 -9.27 -12.88 14.33
C LEU A 44 -8.99 -12.52 12.86
N PRO A 45 -7.73 -12.48 12.43
CA PRO A 45 -7.38 -12.16 11.06
C PRO A 45 -7.79 -13.31 10.14
N SER A 46 -7.96 -13.00 8.86
CA SER A 46 -8.05 -14.01 7.81
C SER A 46 -6.66 -14.32 7.30
N GLU A 47 -6.37 -15.61 7.14
CA GLU A 47 -5.18 -16.07 6.44
C GLU A 47 -5.38 -15.95 4.93
N PHE A 48 -4.36 -15.43 4.26
CA PHE A 48 -4.24 -15.45 2.82
C PHE A 48 -3.13 -16.44 2.45
N GLY A 49 -3.36 -17.21 1.38
CA GLY A 49 -2.38 -18.17 0.87
C GLY A 49 -1.01 -17.53 0.57
N PRO A 50 0.02 -18.34 0.31
CA PRO A 50 1.38 -17.86 0.19
C PRO A 50 1.49 -16.78 -0.88
N MET A 51 1.84 -15.57 -0.47
CA MET A 51 2.02 -14.41 -1.33
C MET A 51 3.29 -13.67 -0.96
N ARG A 52 3.82 -12.89 -1.90
CA ARG A 52 4.99 -12.05 -1.63
C ARG A 52 4.61 -10.95 -0.64
N PRO A 53 5.35 -10.79 0.47
CA PRO A 53 5.20 -9.65 1.38
C PRO A 53 5.25 -8.32 0.62
N LEU A 54 4.57 -7.31 1.17
CA LEU A 54 4.57 -5.93 0.64
C LEU A 54 3.95 -5.77 -0.77
N SER A 55 3.42 -6.82 -1.39
CA SER A 55 2.82 -6.78 -2.73
C SER A 55 1.34 -6.38 -2.75
N THR A 56 0.69 -6.26 -1.59
CA THR A 56 -0.74 -5.94 -1.47
C THR A 56 -1.04 -4.57 -2.06
N THR A 57 -2.03 -4.51 -2.96
CA THR A 57 -2.54 -3.26 -3.53
C THR A 57 -3.99 -2.99 -3.14
N VAL A 58 -4.36 -1.72 -3.00
CA VAL A 58 -5.69 -1.26 -2.64
C VAL A 58 -6.19 -0.18 -3.59
N LYS A 59 -7.50 -0.20 -3.88
CA LYS A 59 -8.17 0.85 -4.67
C LYS A 59 -8.92 1.81 -3.76
N ALA A 60 -8.17 2.53 -2.93
CA ALA A 60 -8.69 3.36 -1.83
C ALA A 60 -8.19 4.82 -1.84
N VAL A 61 -7.29 5.15 -2.77
CA VAL A 61 -6.64 6.46 -2.89
C VAL A 61 -7.05 7.10 -4.22
N CYS A 62 -7.37 8.39 -4.21
CA CYS A 62 -7.65 9.11 -5.45
C CYS A 62 -6.38 9.55 -6.16
N ASP A 63 -6.50 9.77 -7.47
CA ASP A 63 -5.40 10.19 -8.34
C ASP A 63 -4.65 11.43 -7.80
N LYS A 64 -5.38 12.44 -7.34
CA LYS A 64 -4.80 13.68 -6.79
C LYS A 64 -3.92 13.44 -5.55
N CYS A 65 -4.34 12.55 -4.65
CA CYS A 65 -3.53 12.25 -3.46
C CYS A 65 -2.32 11.41 -3.82
N ASN A 66 -2.52 10.41 -4.69
CA ASN A 66 -1.46 9.51 -5.13
C ASN A 66 -0.33 10.26 -5.86
N ASN A 67 -0.69 11.00 -6.92
CA ASN A 67 0.26 11.78 -7.71
C ASN A 67 0.72 13.07 -7.04
N GLY A 68 0.13 13.41 -5.88
CA GLY A 68 0.44 14.61 -5.10
C GLY A 68 1.43 14.34 -3.97
N TRP A 69 0.97 14.58 -2.73
CA TRP A 69 1.83 14.49 -1.55
C TRP A 69 2.38 13.09 -1.31
N MET A 70 1.66 12.02 -1.68
CA MET A 70 2.14 10.64 -1.51
C MET A 70 3.34 10.37 -2.40
N SER A 71 3.25 10.70 -3.70
CA SER A 71 4.39 10.59 -4.63
C SER A 71 5.59 11.40 -4.17
N ARG A 72 5.38 12.60 -3.61
CA ARG A 72 6.46 13.42 -3.05
C ARG A 72 7.11 12.73 -1.84
N LEU A 73 6.31 12.30 -0.87
CA LEU A 73 6.79 11.62 0.32
C LEU A 73 7.57 10.36 -0.03
N GLU A 74 7.07 9.57 -0.99
CA GLU A 74 7.75 8.36 -1.42
C GLU A 74 9.12 8.66 -2.05
N LYS A 75 9.23 9.71 -2.88
CA LYS A 75 10.52 10.14 -3.46
C LYS A 75 11.50 10.57 -2.37
N GLU A 76 11.05 11.34 -1.39
CA GLU A 76 11.88 11.79 -0.27
C GLU A 76 12.37 10.59 0.58
N LEU A 77 11.48 9.65 0.93
CA LEU A 77 11.85 8.47 1.71
C LEU A 77 12.73 7.50 0.94
N ARG A 78 12.48 7.29 -0.35
CA ARG A 78 13.33 6.44 -1.18
C ARG A 78 14.74 7.00 -1.31
N HIS A 79 14.90 8.32 -1.35
CA HIS A 79 16.22 8.93 -1.35
C HIS A 79 16.98 8.69 -0.03
N LEU A 80 16.29 8.70 1.10
CA LEU A 80 16.89 8.51 2.42
C LEU A 80 17.17 7.03 2.75
N TYR A 81 16.29 6.12 2.33
CA TYR A 81 16.27 4.73 2.80
C TYR A 81 16.31 3.68 1.68
N GLY A 82 16.05 4.08 0.43
CA GLY A 82 16.16 3.20 -0.73
C GLY A 82 17.61 3.10 -1.16
N ARG A 83 18.26 1.99 -0.79
CA ARG A 83 19.54 1.60 -1.38
C ARG A 83 19.39 1.18 -2.83
#